data_AF-A0A6I6MFV1-F1
#
_entry.id   AF-A0A6I6MFV1-F1
#
_cell.length_a   1.000
_cell.length_b   1.000
_cell.length_c   1.000
_cell.angle_alpha   90.00
_cell.angle_beta   90.00
_cell.angle_gamma   90.00
#
_symmetry.space_group_name_H-M   'P 1'
#
loop_
_entity.id
_entity.type
_entity.pdbx_description
1 polymer ?
#
loop_
_entity_poly.entity_id
_entity_poly.type
_entity_poly.pdbx_seq_one_letter_code
_entity_poly.pdbx_strand_id
1 'polypeptide(L)' 'MPIPAELPSGALLRLSSIIAPHGPLPVSKSTWWAGVKSGRYPKPVKLGPRITAWRATDIQALLLDGAG' A
#
# COMPACT_ATOMS: atom_id res chain seq x y z
N MET A 1 -14.79 10.25 25.64
CA MET A 1 -13.32 10.49 25.66
C MET A 1 -12.77 10.08 24.30
N PRO A 2 -12.30 11.01 23.45
CA PRO A 2 -11.76 10.67 22.14
C PRO A 2 -10.33 10.19 22.33
N ILE A 3 -10.02 8.97 21.89
CA ILE A 3 -8.63 8.57 21.64
C ILE A 3 -8.12 9.44 20.47
N PRO A 4 -6.95 10.10 20.60
CA PRO A 4 -6.37 10.83 19.49
C PRO A 4 -6.16 9.84 18.33
N ALA A 5 -6.39 10.35 17.12
CA ALA A 5 -6.31 9.64 15.86
C ALA A 5 -4.87 9.21 15.52
N GLU A 6 -4.32 8.32 16.32
CA GLU A 6 -3.17 7.53 15.94
C GLU A 6 -3.74 6.47 14.98
N LEU A 7 -3.72 6.77 13.68
CA LEU A 7 -3.84 5.73 12.66
C LEU A 7 -2.77 4.72 13.04
N PRO A 8 -3.12 3.52 13.57
CA PRO A 8 -2.12 2.65 14.16
C PRO A 8 -1.10 2.37 13.06
N SER A 9 0.18 2.53 13.36
CA SER A 9 1.32 2.43 12.44
C SER A 9 1.42 1.07 11.68
N GLY A 10 0.43 0.19 11.87
CA GLY A 10 0.18 -1.04 11.12
C GLY A 10 -1.08 -1.02 10.25
N ALA A 11 -1.65 0.14 9.89
CA ALA A 11 -2.80 0.20 8.99
C ALA A 11 -2.50 -0.52 7.66
N LEU A 12 -3.30 -1.53 7.34
CA LEU A 12 -3.14 -2.38 6.16
C LEU A 12 -4.02 -1.85 5.03
N LEU A 13 -3.40 -1.25 4.02
CA LEU A 13 -4.06 -0.77 2.81
C LEU A 13 -4.31 -1.94 1.86
N ARG A 14 -5.50 -1.96 1.26
CA ARG A 14 -5.78 -2.87 0.15
C ARG A 14 -5.26 -2.27 -1.14
N LEU A 15 -5.07 -3.13 -2.14
CA LEU A 15 -4.66 -2.71 -3.47
C LEU A 15 -5.51 -1.55 -4.00
N SER A 16 -6.83 -1.64 -3.85
CA SER A 16 -7.79 -0.63 -4.32
C SER A 16 -7.56 0.75 -3.70
N SER A 17 -6.97 0.85 -2.51
CA SER A 17 -6.65 2.12 -1.85
C SER A 17 -5.29 2.70 -2.26
N ILE A 18 -4.48 1.93 -2.99
CA ILE A 18 -3.15 2.31 -3.45
C ILE A 18 -3.19 2.72 -4.93
N ILE A 19 -3.98 2.00 -5.73
CA ILE A 19 -4.17 2.26 -7.16
C ILE A 19 -5.34 3.22 -7.42
N ALA A 20 -5.30 3.93 -8.54
CA ALA A 20 -6.43 4.72 -9.02
C ALA A 20 -7.71 3.85 -9.17
N PRO A 21 -8.91 4.39 -8.88
CA PRO A 21 -9.24 5.81 -8.66
C PRO A 21 -9.19 6.27 -7.19
N HIS A 22 -8.98 5.38 -6.22
CA HIS A 22 -9.02 5.74 -4.81
C HIS A 22 -7.62 6.02 -4.21
N GLY A 23 -6.56 5.57 -4.87
CA GLY A 23 -5.20 5.73 -4.39
C GLY A 23 -4.38 6.80 -5.11
N PRO A 24 -3.25 7.21 -4.51
CA PRO A 24 -2.38 8.28 -5.03
C PRO A 24 -1.57 7.87 -6.27
N LEU A 25 -1.42 6.57 -6.56
CA LEU A 25 -0.69 6.13 -7.74
C LEU A 25 -1.63 5.90 -8.94
N PRO A 26 -1.42 6.58 -10.08
CA PRO A 26 -2.17 6.37 -11.31
C PRO A 26 -1.68 5.11 -12.05
N VAL A 27 -1.60 3.98 -11.35
CA VAL A 27 -1.16 2.69 -11.90
C VAL A 27 -2.29 1.67 -11.85
N SER A 28 -2.42 0.85 -12.87
CA SER A 28 -3.37 -0.26 -12.87
C SER A 28 -2.89 -1.39 -11.96
N LYS A 29 -3.82 -2.24 -11.50
CA LYS A 29 -3.52 -3.48 -10.74
C LYS A 29 -2.36 -4.26 -11.36
N SER A 30 -2.33 -4.43 -12.68
CA SER A 30 -1.29 -5.16 -13.41
C SER A 30 0.10 -4.54 -13.27
N THR A 31 0.21 -3.22 -13.41
CA THR A 31 1.46 -2.46 -13.22
C THR A 31 1.94 -2.57 -11.78
N TRP A 32 1.02 -2.50 -10.82
CA TRP A 32 1.34 -2.72 -9.41
C TRP A 32 1.92 -4.12 -9.17
N TRP A 33 1.27 -5.18 -9.65
CA TRP A 33 1.81 -6.54 -9.50
C TRP A 33 3.16 -6.72 -10.21
N ALA A 34 3.35 -6.09 -11.38
CA ALA A 34 4.62 -6.12 -12.10
C ALA A 34 5.75 -5.45 -11.31
N GLY A 35 5.52 -4.29 -10.71
CA GLY A 35 6.53 -3.62 -9.89
C GLY A 35 6.75 -4.30 -8.53
N VAL A 36 5.73 -4.95 -7.95
CA VAL A 36 5.90 -5.80 -6.75
C VAL A 36 6.81 -6.98 -7.10
N LYS A 37 6.59 -7.61 -8.26
CA LYS A 37 7.44 -8.70 -8.77
C LYS A 37 8.87 -8.22 -9.09
N SER A 38 9.00 -6.99 -9.60
CA SER A 38 10.29 -6.37 -9.89
C SER A 38 11.04 -5.90 -8.64
N GLY A 39 10.42 -5.92 -7.46
CA GLY A 39 11.01 -5.39 -6.22
C GLY A 39 10.94 -3.88 -6.08
N ARG A 40 10.24 -3.18 -6.99
CA ARG A 40 10.04 -1.73 -6.94
C ARG A 40 8.93 -1.33 -5.98
N TYR A 41 7.92 -2.17 -5.77
CA TYR A 41 6.80 -1.91 -4.85
C TYR A 41 6.90 -2.77 -3.58
N PRO A 42 6.25 -2.36 -2.47
CA PRO A 42 6.43 -3.05 -1.21
C PRO A 42 5.75 -4.43 -1.20
N LYS A 43 6.28 -5.32 -0.36
CA LYS A 43 5.82 -6.71 -0.30
C LYS A 43 4.38 -6.78 0.23
N PRO A 44 3.50 -7.56 -0.42
CA PRO A 44 2.15 -7.78 0.08
C PRO A 44 2.20 -8.62 1.37
N VAL A 45 1.53 -8.12 2.39
CA VAL A 45 1.24 -8.83 3.64
C VAL A 45 -0.05 -9.64 3.47
N LYS A 46 0.02 -10.95 3.70
CA LYS A 46 -1.17 -11.81 3.70
C LYS A 46 -1.87 -11.66 5.05
N LEU A 47 -3.04 -11.01 5.04
CA LEU A 47 -3.89 -10.87 6.22
C LEU A 47 -4.80 -12.08 6.44
N GLY A 48 -5.01 -12.89 5.40
CA GLY A 48 -5.81 -14.10 5.48
C GLY A 48 -5.72 -14.95 4.22
N PRO A 49 -6.51 -16.04 4.11
CA PRO A 49 -6.42 -17.03 3.03
C PRO A 49 -6.65 -16.45 1.63
N ARG A 50 -7.34 -15.30 1.51
CA ARG A 50 -7.60 -14.63 0.22
C ARG A 50 -7.37 -13.11 0.25
N ILE A 51 -6.81 -12.57 1.34
CA ILE A 51 -6.69 -11.13 1.55
C ILE A 51 -5.21 -10.75 1.57
N THR A 52 -4.79 -10.03 0.53
CA THR A 52 -3.49 -9.35 0.47
C THR A 52 -3.67 -7.88 0.78
N ALA A 53 -2.88 -7.37 1.70
CA ALA A 53 -2.82 -5.97 2.06
C ALA A 53 -1.37 -5.51 2.15
N TRP A 54 -1.14 -4.21 2.19
CA TRP A 54 0.18 -3.60 2.29
C TRP A 54 0.19 -2.68 3.49
N ARG A 55 1.34 -2.54 4.16
CA ARG A 55 1.42 -1.58 5.27
C ARG A 55 1.39 -0.17 4.70
N ALA A 56 0.59 0.69 5.29
CA ALA A 56 0.54 2.10 4.93
C ALA A 56 1.92 2.77 5.02
N THR A 57 2.73 2.37 5.99
CA THR A 57 4.11 2.87 6.17
C THR A 57 5.00 2.52 4.98
N ASP A 58 4.95 1.28 4.48
CA ASP A 58 5.74 0.86 3.30
C ASP A 58 5.30 1.60 2.03
N ILE A 59 4.00 1.84 1.86
CA ILE A 59 3.46 2.59 0.72
C ILE A 59 3.86 4.06 0.80
N GLN A 60 3.82 4.67 1.99
CA GLN A 60 4.30 6.03 2.20
C GLN A 60 5.79 6.15 1.97
N ALA A 61 6.59 5.21 2.49
CA ALA A 61 8.03 5.16 2.25
C ALA A 61 8.34 5.02 0.75
N LEU A 62 7.59 4.18 0.04
CA LEU A 62 7.69 4.07 -1.42
C LEU A 62 7.34 5.40 -2.12
N LEU A 63 6.27 6.07 -1.71
CA LEU A 63 5.89 7.36 -2.31
C LEU A 63 6.96 8.42 -2.06
N LEU A 64 7.62 8.37 -0.91
CA LEU A 64 8.72 9.26 -0.53
C LEU A 64 10.02 8.92 -1.28
N ASP A 65 10.35 7.64 -1.41
CA ASP A 65 11.55 7.11 -2.10
C ASP A 65 11.44 7.23 -3.63
N GLY A 66 10.26 6.97 -4.16
CA GLY A 66 9.95 7.09 -5.59
C GLY A 66 9.81 8.53 -6.10
N ALA A 67 10.03 9.53 -5.24
CA ALA A 67 10.13 10.95 -5.57
C ALA A 67 11.59 11.44 -5.71
N GLY A 68 12.56 10.53 -5.75
CA GLY A 68 13.97 10.80 -6.08
C GLY A 68 14.28 10.64 -7.57
#